data_AF-A0A542DPR9-F1
#
_entry.id   AF-A0A542DPR9-F1
#
_cell.length_a   1.000
_cell.length_b   1.000
_cell.length_c   1.000
_cell.angle_alpha   90.00
_cell.angle_beta   90.00
_cell.angle_gamma   90.00
#
_symmetry.space_group_name_H-M   'P 1'
#
loop_
_entity.id
_entity.type
_entity.pdbx_description
1 polymer ?
#
loop_
_entity_poly.entity_id
_entity_poly.type
_entity_poly.pdbx_seq_one_letter_code
_entity_poly.pdbx_strand_id
1 'polypeptide(L)'
;MNPWLQAGLSLLVGLLTAGGALFGVRHAVRGNDRATEQRDLAARREEWWRRFIWAAELALDESPAKRVAGLKLLGKLAQSDLAHRDECLLLDVFQGRVLDTLLDDLPKPDEQRADR
;
A
#
# COMPACT_ATOMS: atom_id res chain seq x y z
N MET A 1 57.28 24.89 -22.43
CA MET A 1 56.20 23.99 -21.95
C MET A 1 56.02 22.91 -23.01
N ASN A 2 56.09 21.61 -22.66
CA ASN A 2 56.11 20.53 -23.66
C ASN A 2 54.69 20.26 -24.19
N PRO A 3 54.40 20.51 -25.49
CA PRO A 3 53.05 20.40 -26.05
C PRO A 3 52.48 18.98 -25.97
N TRP A 4 53.34 17.96 -25.97
CA TRP A 4 52.95 16.55 -25.82
C TRP A 4 52.40 16.23 -24.42
N LEU A 5 52.92 16.90 -23.38
CA LEU A 5 52.43 16.78 -22.01
C LEU A 5 51.03 17.41 -21.85
N GLN A 6 50.76 18.53 -22.54
CA GLN A 6 49.45 19.18 -22.50
C GLN A 6 48.39 18.34 -23.22
N ALA A 7 48.73 17.78 -24.38
CA ALA A 7 47.83 16.89 -25.12
C ALA A 7 47.45 15.65 -24.30
N GLY A 8 48.44 15.02 -23.63
CA GLY A 8 48.18 13.88 -22.73
C GLY A 8 47.28 14.25 -21.55
N LEU A 9 47.49 15.43 -20.95
CA LEU A 9 46.68 15.92 -19.84
C LEU A 9 45.21 16.15 -20.24
N SER A 10 44.97 16.78 -21.38
CA SER A 10 43.60 17.04 -21.88
C SER A 10 42.86 15.74 -22.20
N LEU A 11 43.54 14.74 -22.75
CA LEU A 11 42.97 13.43 -23.04
C LEU A 11 42.58 12.69 -21.75
N LEU A 12 43.43 12.77 -20.73
CA LEU A 12 43.19 12.17 -19.42
C LEU A 12 42.01 12.83 -18.69
N VAL A 13 41.91 14.17 -18.74
CA VAL A 13 40.75 14.90 -18.20
C VAL A 13 39.47 14.50 -18.93
N GLY A 14 39.50 14.44 -20.26
CA GLY A 14 38.34 14.01 -21.06
C GLY A 14 37.89 12.59 -20.72
N LEU A 15 38.83 11.66 -20.55
CA LEU A 15 38.53 10.28 -20.14
C LEU A 15 37.92 10.20 -18.73
N LEU A 16 38.44 10.98 -17.78
CA LEU A 16 37.91 11.04 -16.42
C LEU A 16 36.49 11.63 -16.38
N THR A 17 36.24 12.70 -17.14
CA THR A 17 34.89 13.29 -17.25
C THR A 17 33.90 12.31 -17.87
N ALA A 18 34.27 11.65 -18.97
CA ALA A 18 33.42 10.66 -19.63
C ALA A 18 33.16 9.43 -18.74
N GLY A 19 34.20 8.94 -18.05
CA GLY A 19 34.10 7.82 -17.12
C GLY A 19 33.19 8.13 -15.92
N GLY A 20 33.33 9.32 -15.33
CA GLY A 20 32.47 9.79 -14.24
C GLY A 20 30.99 9.90 -14.64
N ALA A 21 30.71 10.41 -15.84
CA ALA A 21 29.35 10.51 -16.37
C ALA A 21 28.70 9.13 -16.58
N LEU A 22 29.43 8.17 -17.16
CA LEU A 22 28.97 6.80 -17.37
C LEU A 22 28.67 6.07 -16.04
N PHE A 23 29.51 6.30 -15.03
CA PHE A 23 29.33 5.72 -13.70
C PHE A 23 28.10 6.32 -13.00
N GLY A 24 27.94 7.65 -13.07
CA GLY A 24 26.77 8.35 -12.52
C GLY A 24 25.45 7.89 -13.12
N VAL A 25 25.36 7.78 -14.45
CA VAL A 25 24.14 7.31 -15.13
C VAL A 25 23.78 5.87 -14.74
N ARG A 26 24.76 4.97 -14.67
CA ARG A 26 24.53 3.57 -14.27
C ARG A 26 24.06 3.42 -12.83
N HIS A 27 24.48 4.29 -11.93
CA HIS A 27 24.02 4.30 -10.54
C HIS A 27 22.63 4.95 -10.40
N ALA A 28 22.37 6.03 -11.15
CA ALA A 28 21.09 6.73 -11.13
C ALA A 28 19.94 5.85 -11.61
N VAL A 29 20.11 5.10 -12.71
CA VAL A 29 19.05 4.21 -13.24
C VAL A 29 18.69 3.11 -12.23
N ARG A 30 19.69 2.43 -11.65
CA ARG A 30 19.45 1.34 -10.69
C ARG A 30 18.86 1.80 -9.35
N GLY A 31 19.13 3.04 -8.95
CA GLY A 31 18.52 3.66 -7.77
C GLY A 31 17.10 4.13 -8.05
N ASN A 32 16.84 4.64 -9.25
CA ASN A 32 15.53 5.12 -9.67
C ASN A 32 14.50 3.99 -9.76
N ASP A 33 14.88 2.82 -10.27
CA ASP A 33 13.97 1.69 -10.41
C ASP A 33 13.48 1.19 -9.05
N ARG A 34 14.39 1.05 -8.08
CA ARG A 34 14.04 0.67 -6.70
C ARG A 34 13.22 1.75 -5.98
N ALA A 35 13.54 3.02 -6.20
CA ALA A 35 12.78 4.12 -5.64
C ALA A 35 11.36 4.20 -6.22
N THR A 36 11.17 3.76 -7.47
CA THR A 36 9.85 3.74 -8.13
C THR A 36 9.01 2.57 -7.61
N GLU A 37 9.59 1.37 -7.51
CA GLU A 37 8.88 0.20 -6.96
C GLU A 37 8.44 0.42 -5.50
N GLN A 38 9.31 1.02 -4.68
CA GLN A 38 8.97 1.34 -3.29
C GLN A 38 7.84 2.38 -3.19
N ARG A 39 7.82 3.36 -4.10
CA ARG A 39 6.74 4.36 -4.17
C ARG A 39 5.41 3.73 -4.58
N ASP A 40 5.43 2.83 -5.55
CA ASP A 40 4.21 2.15 -6.01
C ASP A 40 3.61 1.26 -4.90
N LEU A 41 4.46 0.56 -4.14
CA LEU A 41 4.02 -0.23 -2.98
C LEU A 41 3.42 0.67 -1.88
N ALA A 42 4.07 1.79 -1.57
CA ALA A 42 3.55 2.74 -0.59
C ALA A 42 2.20 3.34 -1.02
N ALA A 43 2.07 3.72 -2.29
CA ALA A 43 0.84 4.26 -2.84
C ALA A 43 -0.31 3.24 -2.79
N ARG A 44 -0.04 1.96 -3.09
CA ARG A 44 -1.02 0.86 -2.98
C ARG A 44 -1.50 0.68 -1.54
N ARG A 45 -0.58 0.69 -0.57
CA ARG A 45 -0.91 0.58 0.87
C ARG A 45 -1.77 1.76 1.33
N GLU A 46 -1.47 2.96 0.88
CA GLU A 46 -2.22 4.16 1.28
C GLU A 46 -3.62 4.19 0.67
N GLU A 47 -3.77 3.78 -0.59
CA GLU A 47 -5.07 3.62 -1.23
C GLU A 47 -5.91 2.53 -0.54
N TRP A 48 -5.28 1.41 -0.17
CA TRP A 48 -5.94 0.37 0.62
C TRP A 48 -6.44 0.91 1.97
N TRP A 49 -5.57 1.62 2.72
CA TRP A 49 -5.91 2.17 4.03
C TRP A 49 -7.06 3.17 3.95
N ARG A 50 -7.07 4.03 2.93
CA ARG A 50 -8.17 4.98 2.70
C ARG A 50 -9.51 4.27 2.51
N ARG A 51 -9.53 3.18 1.74
CA ARG A 51 -10.74 2.37 1.51
C ARG A 51 -11.17 1.61 2.77
N PHE A 52 -10.21 1.14 3.55
CA PHE A 52 -10.47 0.49 4.84
C PHE A 52 -11.20 1.41 5.81
N ILE A 53 -10.70 2.64 6.01
CA ILE A 53 -11.34 3.61 6.90
C ILE A 53 -12.77 3.91 6.46
N TRP A 54 -12.99 4.19 5.17
CA TRP A 54 -14.34 4.45 4.66
C TRP A 54 -15.28 3.27 4.87
N ALA A 55 -14.83 2.04 4.61
CA ALA A 55 -15.65 0.85 4.81
C ALA A 55 -15.92 0.57 6.30
N ALA A 56 -14.95 0.85 7.18
CA ALA A 56 -15.08 0.73 8.62
C ALA A 56 -16.04 1.77 9.20
N GLU A 57 -15.97 3.03 8.75
CA GLU A 57 -16.95 4.08 9.11
C GLU A 57 -18.37 3.66 8.72
N LEU A 58 -18.53 3.14 7.50
CA LEU A 58 -19.83 2.65 7.03
C LEU A 58 -20.33 1.46 7.88
N ALA A 59 -19.44 0.57 8.31
CA ALA A 59 -19.74 -0.59 9.15
C ALA A 59 -20.10 -0.21 10.60
N LEU A 60 -19.74 0.98 11.06
CA LEU A 60 -20.05 1.49 12.40
C LEU A 60 -21.21 2.51 12.40
N ASP A 61 -21.79 2.81 11.22
CA ASP A 61 -22.92 3.73 11.09
C ASP A 61 -24.19 3.12 11.72
N GLU A 62 -25.03 3.98 12.32
CA GLU A 62 -26.28 3.59 12.96
C GLU A 62 -27.31 3.03 11.96
N SER A 63 -27.22 3.43 10.68
CA SER A 63 -28.09 2.92 9.63
C SER A 63 -27.80 1.45 9.33
N PRO A 64 -28.78 0.54 9.49
CA PRO A 64 -28.58 -0.88 9.21
C PRO A 64 -28.11 -1.16 7.78
N ALA A 65 -28.57 -0.37 6.80
CA ALA A 65 -28.20 -0.52 5.40
C ALA A 65 -26.72 -0.16 5.16
N LYS A 66 -26.25 0.95 5.74
CA LYS A 66 -24.85 1.37 5.63
C LYS A 66 -23.91 0.40 6.37
N ARG A 67 -24.32 -0.05 7.55
CA ARG A 67 -23.60 -1.07 8.32
C ARG A 67 -23.34 -2.34 7.51
N VAL A 68 -24.39 -2.90 6.92
CA VAL A 68 -24.27 -4.10 6.05
C VAL A 68 -23.38 -3.82 4.84
N ALA A 69 -23.49 -2.65 4.22
CA ALA A 69 -22.64 -2.26 3.10
C ALA A 69 -21.16 -2.18 3.51
N GLY A 70 -20.86 -1.56 4.65
CA GLY A 70 -19.50 -1.45 5.18
C GLY A 70 -18.87 -2.80 5.47
N LEU A 71 -19.60 -3.71 6.13
CA LEU A 71 -19.14 -5.06 6.41
C LEU A 71 -18.85 -5.86 5.12
N LYS A 72 -19.72 -5.74 4.11
CA LYS A 72 -19.48 -6.38 2.81
C LYS A 72 -18.27 -5.80 2.09
N LEU A 73 -18.07 -4.48 2.16
CA LEU A 73 -16.92 -3.80 1.57
C LEU A 73 -15.61 -4.25 2.23
N LEU A 74 -15.58 -4.32 3.57
CA LEU A 74 -14.44 -4.84 4.32
C LEU A 74 -14.08 -6.28 3.93
N GLY A 75 -15.09 -7.15 3.81
CA GLY A 75 -14.89 -8.54 3.36
C GLY A 75 -14.33 -8.65 1.94
N LYS A 76 -14.65 -7.69 1.05
CA LYS A 76 -14.06 -7.60 -0.29
C LYS A 76 -12.67 -6.96 -0.29
N LEU A 77 -12.42 -6.01 0.61
CA LEU A 77 -11.11 -5.38 0.77
C LEU A 77 -10.04 -6.39 1.20
N ALA A 78 -10.43 -7.39 2.00
CA ALA A 78 -9.58 -8.51 2.41
C ALA A 78 -9.13 -9.42 1.26
N GLN A 79 -9.87 -9.43 0.15
CA GLN A 79 -9.59 -10.25 -1.03
C GLN A 79 -8.90 -9.44 -2.14
N SER A 80 -8.62 -8.16 -1.92
CA SER A 80 -8.05 -7.28 -2.94
C SER A 80 -6.55 -7.47 -3.07
N ASP A 81 -6.02 -7.40 -4.29
CA ASP A 81 -4.57 -7.39 -4.59
C ASP A 81 -3.80 -6.21 -3.95
N LEU A 82 -4.52 -5.26 -3.35
CA LEU A 82 -3.97 -4.15 -2.57
C LEU A 82 -3.69 -4.54 -1.11
N ALA A 83 -4.33 -5.59 -0.60
CA ALA A 83 -4.08 -6.12 0.73
C ALA A 83 -2.81 -6.97 0.71
N HIS A 84 -1.75 -6.51 1.35
CA HIS A 84 -0.59 -7.34 1.61
C HIS A 84 -0.82 -8.14 2.90
N ARG A 85 0.16 -8.98 3.26
CA ARG A 85 0.04 -9.90 4.40
C ARG A 85 -0.30 -9.18 5.70
N ASP A 86 0.27 -8.00 5.93
CA ASP A 86 0.04 -7.21 7.14
C ASP A 86 -1.40 -6.67 7.21
N GLU A 87 -1.93 -6.20 6.09
CA GLU A 87 -3.30 -5.68 5.96
C GLU A 87 -4.34 -6.78 6.19
N CYS A 88 -4.06 -8.00 5.71
CA CYS A 88 -4.91 -9.16 5.99
C CYS A 88 -4.94 -9.50 7.49
N LEU A 89 -3.80 -9.41 8.19
CA LEU A 89 -3.74 -9.62 9.64
C LEU A 89 -4.52 -8.54 10.41
N LEU A 90 -4.47 -7.29 9.97
CA LEU A 90 -5.26 -6.20 10.56
C LEU A 90 -6.77 -6.43 10.39
N LEU A 91 -7.19 -6.89 9.22
CA LEU A 91 -8.59 -7.25 8.95
C LEU A 91 -9.06 -8.43 9.78
N ASP A 92 -8.23 -9.44 9.99
CA ASP A 92 -8.56 -10.62 10.81
C ASP A 92 -8.86 -10.21 12.26
N VAL A 93 -8.01 -9.34 12.84
CA VAL A 93 -8.23 -8.76 14.18
C VAL A 93 -9.48 -7.88 14.22
N PHE A 94 -9.71 -7.08 13.18
CA PHE A 94 -10.92 -6.24 13.08
C PHE A 94 -12.18 -7.10 13.02
N GLN A 95 -12.19 -8.13 12.17
CA GLN A 95 -13.32 -9.04 11.99
C GLN A 95 -13.67 -9.73 13.31
N GLY A 96 -12.69 -10.35 13.99
CA GLY A 96 -12.95 -11.07 15.25
C GLY A 96 -13.41 -10.19 16.42
N ARG A 97 -13.30 -8.85 16.33
CA ARG A 97 -13.83 -7.96 17.37
C ARG A 97 -15.14 -7.30 16.96
N VAL A 98 -15.19 -6.72 15.77
CA VAL A 98 -16.32 -5.90 15.35
C VAL A 98 -17.46 -6.77 14.82
N LEU A 99 -17.15 -7.77 13.99
CA LEU A 99 -18.19 -8.62 13.40
C LEU A 99 -18.84 -9.51 14.46
N ASP A 100 -18.06 -10.06 15.38
CA ASP A 100 -18.56 -10.90 16.46
C ASP A 100 -19.46 -10.11 17.42
N THR A 101 -19.04 -8.89 17.82
CA THR A 101 -19.89 -8.01 18.64
C THR A 101 -21.19 -7.64 17.93
N LEU A 102 -21.13 -7.31 16.63
CA LEU A 102 -22.33 -6.96 15.86
C LEU A 102 -23.26 -8.17 15.63
N LEU A 103 -22.71 -9.38 15.49
CA LEU A 103 -23.49 -10.61 15.40
C LEU A 103 -24.18 -10.95 16.72
N ASP A 104 -23.52 -10.72 17.85
CA ASP A 104 -24.09 -10.91 19.18
C ASP A 104 -25.23 -9.93 19.49
N ASP A 105 -25.15 -8.69 18.97
CA ASP A 105 -26.19 -7.66 19.10
C ASP A 105 -27.42 -7.89 18.19
N LEU A 106 -27.34 -8.79 17.21
CA LEU A 106 -28.50 -9.13 16.39
C LEU A 106 -29.44 -10.07 17.16
N PRO A 107 -30.77 -9.81 17.14
CA PRO A 107 -31.73 -10.68 17.81
C PRO A 107 -31.65 -12.08 17.22
N LYS A 108 -31.48 -13.07 18.10
CA LYS A 108 -31.31 -14.46 17.69
C LYS A 108 -32.59 -14.94 16.99
N PRO A 109 -32.47 -15.74 15.92
CA PRO A 109 -33.63 -16.20 15.13
C PRO A 109 -34.68 -16.94 15.98
N ASP A 110 -34.28 -17.45 17.15
CA ASP A 110 -35.15 -18.18 18.08
C ASP A 110 -36.07 -17.25 18.89
N GLU A 111 -35.65 -16.00 19.15
CA GLU A 111 -36.46 -15.00 19.89
C GLU A 111 -37.57 -14.40 19.02
N GLN A 112 -37.35 -14.28 17.70
CA GLN A 112 -38.37 -13.78 16.76
C GLN A 112 -39.56 -14.75 16.55
N ARG A 113 -39.43 -16.01 16.97
CA ARG A 113 -40.51 -17.01 16.94
C ARG A 113 -41.35 -17.05 18.21
N ALA A 114 -40.89 -16.48 19.32
CA ALA A 114 -41.61 -16.50 20.59
C ALA A 114 -42.68 -15.40 20.70
N ASP A 115 -42.56 -14.35 19.87
CA ASP A 115 -43.43 -13.16 19.89
C ASP A 115 -44.42 -13.11 18.70
N ARG A 116 -44.60 -14.22 17.99
CA ARG A 116 -45.55 -14.38 16.87
C ARG A 116 -46.42 -15.60 17.06
#